data_AF-A0A0S9CC68-F1
#
_entry.id   AF-A0A0S9CC68-F1
#
_cell.length_a   1.000
_cell.length_b   1.000
_cell.length_c   1.000
_cell.angle_alpha   90.00
_cell.angle_beta   90.00
_cell.angle_gamma   90.00
#
_symmetry.space_group_name_H-M   'P 1'
#
loop_
_entity.id
_entity.type
_entity.pdbx_description
1 polymer ?
#
loop_
_entity_poly.entity_id
_entity_poly.type
_entity_poly.pdbx_seq_one_letter_code
_entity_poly.pdbx_strand_id
1 'polypeptide(L)'
;MNLSEVTYPKDTKNRVQNLLVQEARRTPKPTPQWRKPAMLTFAGLALAGTTAAGVYVSLAPVEDKRDIRCYYHADITTRMPVIGSPGETRPPYITTGTFIAGFDTENNPNPDDRNAGMKQINDPINQCSKAWDIGTMNQSGETDDLIPDGFVSPPQGPRGDRIVPEDANMDQNGNPLYPGPDNLALGHYVPFLTPCVVDNTVAVIPGPAEVCARLGIPALEK
;
A
#
# COMPACT_ATOMS: atom_id res chain seq x y z
N MET A 1 -25.53 20.83 28.10
CA MET A 1 -24.60 21.49 27.16
C MET A 1 -25.43 21.97 25.98
N ASN A 2 -25.44 23.28 25.71
CA ASN A 2 -26.15 23.91 24.58
C ASN A 2 -25.19 24.00 23.39
N LEU A 3 -25.59 23.51 22.21
CA LEU A 3 -24.86 23.72 20.96
C LEU A 3 -25.40 24.99 20.29
N SER A 4 -24.52 25.93 20.00
CA SER A 4 -24.82 27.19 19.32
C SER A 4 -25.12 26.94 17.83
N GLU A 5 -26.33 27.29 17.40
CA GLU A 5 -26.68 27.41 15.98
C GLU A 5 -25.87 28.56 15.34
N VAL A 6 -24.91 28.20 14.50
CA VAL A 6 -24.15 29.16 13.69
C VAL A 6 -25.06 29.69 12.59
N THR A 7 -25.64 30.87 12.81
CA THR A 7 -26.42 31.59 11.80
C THR A 7 -25.45 32.31 10.86
N TYR A 8 -25.34 31.83 9.62
CA TYR A 8 -24.54 32.49 8.59
C TYR A 8 -25.25 33.75 8.05
N PRO A 9 -24.53 34.87 7.83
CA PRO A 9 -25.11 36.10 7.31
C PRO A 9 -25.73 35.88 5.91
N LYS A 10 -26.96 36.36 5.70
CA LYS A 10 -27.68 36.24 4.42
C LYS A 10 -26.92 36.87 3.23
N ASP A 11 -26.07 37.85 3.49
CA ASP A 11 -25.32 38.58 2.46
C ASP A 11 -24.26 37.71 1.76
N THR A 12 -23.74 36.67 2.43
CA THR A 12 -22.74 35.78 1.85
C THR A 12 -23.35 34.84 0.80
N LYS A 13 -24.57 34.35 1.05
CA LYS A 13 -25.28 33.46 0.11
C LYS A 13 -25.61 34.18 -1.21
N ASN A 14 -26.11 35.40 -1.13
CA ASN A 14 -26.46 36.17 -2.32
C ASN A 14 -25.22 36.54 -3.14
N ARG A 15 -24.08 36.82 -2.49
CA ARG A 15 -22.83 37.16 -3.19
C ARG A 15 -22.23 35.94 -3.91
N VAL A 16 -22.26 34.77 -3.28
CA VAL A 16 -21.78 33.51 -3.89
C VAL A 16 -22.69 33.09 -5.04
N GLN A 17 -24.00 33.22 -4.88
CA GLN A 17 -24.96 32.88 -5.93
C GLN A 17 -24.82 33.80 -7.16
N ASN A 18 -24.62 35.11 -6.93
CA ASN A 18 -24.36 36.05 -8.02
C ASN A 18 -23.04 35.76 -8.76
N LEU A 19 -21.98 35.36 -8.06
CA LEU A 19 -20.71 34.96 -8.67
C LEU A 19 -20.87 33.67 -9.51
N LEU A 20 -21.59 32.67 -8.99
CA LEU A 20 -21.86 31.43 -9.72
C LEU A 20 -22.70 31.67 -10.99
N VAL A 21 -23.70 32.56 -10.93
CA VAL A 21 -24.51 32.92 -12.10
C VAL A 21 -23.70 33.74 -13.11
N GLN A 22 -22.73 34.55 -12.66
CA GLN A 22 -21.84 35.29 -13.54
C GLN A 22 -20.83 34.39 -14.25
N GLU A 23 -20.30 33.36 -13.57
CA GLU A 23 -19.41 32.36 -14.14
C GLU A 23 -20.16 31.46 -15.14
N ALA A 24 -21.38 31.03 -14.81
CA ALA A 24 -22.21 30.18 -15.67
C ALA A 24 -22.66 30.88 -16.98
N ARG A 25 -22.66 32.22 -17.02
CA ARG A 25 -23.00 33.01 -18.22
C ARG A 25 -21.80 33.34 -19.11
N ARG A 26 -20.58 32.93 -18.75
CA ARG A 26 -19.42 33.09 -19.64
C ARG A 26 -19.45 32.06 -20.77
N THR A 27 -20.07 32.44 -21.88
CA THR A 27 -19.94 31.71 -23.15
C THR A 27 -18.52 31.85 -23.71
N PRO A 28 -17.82 30.74 -24.04
CA PRO A 28 -16.51 30.81 -24.66
C PRO A 28 -16.59 31.36 -26.09
N LYS A 29 -15.68 32.28 -26.44
CA LYS A 29 -15.55 32.79 -27.82
C LYS A 29 -15.02 31.67 -28.72
N PRO A 30 -15.65 31.39 -29.88
CA PRO A 30 -15.13 30.41 -30.83
C PRO A 30 -13.90 30.97 -31.54
N THR A 31 -12.78 30.24 -31.45
CA THR A 31 -11.55 30.53 -32.20
C THR A 31 -11.66 29.99 -33.64
N PRO A 32 -11.16 30.72 -34.65
CA PRO A 32 -11.31 30.35 -36.05
C PRO A 32 -10.41 29.16 -36.46
N GLN A 33 -11.00 28.20 -37.18
CA GLN A 33 -10.49 26.85 -37.48
C GLN A 33 -9.27 26.73 -38.44
N TRP A 34 -8.63 27.81 -38.85
CA TRP A 34 -7.70 27.77 -40.00
C TRP A 34 -6.20 27.76 -39.68
N ARG A 35 -5.81 27.37 -38.46
CA ARG A 35 -4.40 27.09 -38.13
C ARG A 35 -4.27 25.80 -37.34
N LYS A 36 -4.09 24.68 -38.07
CA LYS A 36 -3.38 23.50 -37.55
C LYS A 36 -2.08 23.35 -38.33
N PRO A 37 -0.96 23.06 -37.65
CA PRO A 37 -0.12 21.97 -38.07
C PRO A 37 -0.20 20.85 -37.03
N ALA A 38 -0.12 19.62 -37.54
CA ALA A 38 -0.20 18.39 -36.78
C ALA A 38 0.93 18.31 -35.72
N MET A 39 0.55 18.15 -34.46
CA MET A 39 1.43 17.58 -33.43
C MET A 39 0.65 16.51 -32.67
N LEU A 40 1.11 15.27 -32.84
CA LEU A 40 0.91 14.18 -31.90
C LEU A 40 1.15 14.70 -30.48
N THR A 41 0.12 14.71 -29.64
CA THR A 41 0.25 14.94 -28.20
C THR A 41 -0.78 14.09 -27.48
N PHE A 42 -0.27 13.18 -26.65
CA PHE A 42 -0.97 12.60 -25.53
C PHE A 42 -1.53 13.73 -24.65
N ALA A 43 -2.84 13.74 -24.41
CA ALA A 43 -3.49 14.52 -23.35
C ALA A 43 -4.88 13.90 -23.14
N GLY A 44 -5.29 13.42 -21.97
CA GLY A 44 -4.98 13.94 -20.65
C GLY A 44 -6.00 15.02 -20.27
N LEU A 45 -6.53 14.89 -19.05
CA LEU A 45 -7.25 15.90 -18.25
C LEU A 45 -8.73 16.17 -18.59
N ALA A 46 -9.59 15.39 -17.94
CA ALA A 46 -10.80 15.96 -17.34
C ALA A 46 -10.52 16.17 -15.84
N LEU A 47 -10.00 17.36 -15.49
CA LEU A 47 -9.98 17.88 -14.12
C LEU A 47 -11.42 18.12 -13.68
N ALA A 48 -12.02 17.13 -13.02
CA ALA A 48 -13.20 17.35 -12.19
C ALA A 48 -12.71 17.91 -10.85
N GLY A 49 -13.04 19.18 -10.60
CA GLY A 49 -12.59 19.91 -9.42
C GLY A 49 -13.16 19.34 -8.12
N THR A 50 -12.30 19.23 -7.12
CA THR A 50 -12.70 19.26 -5.72
C THR A 50 -11.68 20.06 -4.94
N THR A 51 -12.10 21.19 -4.39
CA THR A 51 -11.37 21.98 -3.42
C THR A 51 -11.32 21.23 -2.08
N ALA A 52 -10.32 20.37 -1.94
CA ALA A 52 -9.71 19.89 -0.70
C ALA A 52 -8.42 19.21 -1.17
N ALA A 53 -7.31 19.28 -0.44
CA ALA A 53 -6.04 18.69 -0.86
C ALA A 53 -6.15 17.15 -0.96
N GLY A 54 -6.73 16.66 -2.05
CA GLY A 54 -6.87 15.26 -2.38
C GLY A 54 -5.61 14.81 -3.06
N VAL A 55 -4.83 13.99 -2.36
CA VAL A 55 -3.68 13.32 -2.97
C VAL A 55 -4.25 12.33 -3.98
N TYR A 56 -4.05 12.59 -5.28
CA TYR A 56 -4.44 11.64 -6.32
C TYR A 56 -3.54 10.40 -6.21
N VAL A 57 -4.15 9.25 -5.93
CA VAL A 57 -3.47 7.95 -5.98
C VAL A 57 -3.63 7.40 -7.39
N SER A 58 -2.55 7.25 -8.14
CA SER A 58 -2.58 6.45 -9.37
C SER A 58 -2.70 4.97 -9.00
N LEU A 59 -3.50 4.21 -9.73
CA LEU A 59 -3.58 2.75 -9.59
C LEU A 59 -2.78 2.10 -10.72
N ALA A 60 -2.12 0.99 -10.43
CA ALA A 60 -1.48 0.17 -11.46
C ALA A 60 -1.75 -1.32 -11.24
N PRO A 61 -2.06 -2.08 -12.31
CA PRO A 61 -2.14 -3.52 -12.25
C PRO A 61 -0.74 -4.14 -12.19
N VAL A 62 -0.65 -5.32 -11.55
CA VAL A 62 0.52 -6.20 -11.61
C VAL A 62 0.02 -7.60 -11.95
N GLU A 63 0.44 -8.12 -13.10
CA GLU A 63 0.02 -9.44 -13.59
C GLU A 63 0.68 -10.58 -12.79
N ASP A 64 1.96 -10.45 -12.48
CA ASP A 64 2.70 -11.43 -11.70
C ASP A 64 2.77 -11.03 -10.21
N LYS A 65 1.88 -11.61 -9.40
CA LYS A 65 1.80 -11.40 -7.95
C LYS A 65 2.47 -12.55 -7.17
N ARG A 66 3.47 -13.23 -7.76
CA ARG A 66 4.23 -14.30 -7.08
C ARG A 66 5.34 -13.76 -6.18
N ASP A 67 6.02 -12.70 -6.60
CA ASP A 67 7.04 -11.98 -5.83
C ASP A 67 6.41 -10.78 -5.11
N ILE A 68 6.33 -10.85 -3.79
CA ILE A 68 5.80 -9.78 -2.95
C ILE A 68 6.94 -9.17 -2.14
N ARG A 69 7.24 -7.89 -2.38
CA ARG A 69 8.29 -7.15 -1.65
C ARG A 69 7.73 -6.50 -0.40
N CYS A 70 8.13 -6.98 0.77
CA CYS A 70 7.75 -6.41 2.06
C CYS A 70 8.84 -5.42 2.51
N TYR A 71 8.53 -4.13 2.50
CA TYR A 71 9.49 -3.08 2.84
C TYR A 71 9.62 -2.90 4.36
N TYR A 72 10.83 -2.58 4.82
CA TYR A 72 11.09 -2.26 6.22
C TYR A 72 10.54 -0.89 6.61
N HIS A 73 10.63 0.09 5.70
CA HIS A 73 10.20 1.48 5.91
C HIS A 73 9.49 2.03 4.68
N ALA A 74 8.84 3.19 4.86
CA ALA A 74 8.34 3.98 3.74
C ALA A 74 9.47 4.55 2.85
N ASP A 75 10.69 4.66 3.37
CA ASP A 75 11.86 4.93 2.53
C ASP A 75 12.24 3.67 1.73
N ILE A 76 11.77 3.64 0.48
CA ILE A 76 11.99 2.52 -0.45
C ILE A 76 13.38 2.51 -1.10
N THR A 77 14.28 3.41 -0.69
CA THR A 77 15.61 3.57 -1.31
C THR A 77 16.75 3.20 -0.37
N THR A 78 16.55 3.34 0.94
CA THR A 78 17.59 3.08 1.94
C THR A 78 17.95 1.60 2.01
N ARG A 79 19.18 1.27 1.60
CA ARG A 79 19.71 -0.08 1.72
C ARG A 79 20.15 -0.35 3.15
N MET A 80 19.84 -1.54 3.66
CA MET A 80 20.15 -1.92 5.04
C MET A 80 21.54 -2.58 5.10
N PRO A 81 22.34 -2.36 6.15
CA PRO A 81 23.59 -3.10 6.34
C PRO A 81 23.31 -4.60 6.57
N VAL A 82 24.23 -5.45 6.13
CA VAL A 82 24.19 -6.89 6.44
C VAL A 82 24.98 -7.14 7.73
N ILE A 83 24.33 -7.72 8.76
CA ILE A 83 25.02 -8.12 9.99
C ILE A 83 26.14 -9.10 9.65
N GLY A 84 27.34 -8.83 10.17
CA GLY A 84 28.50 -9.71 10.02
C GLY A 84 29.32 -9.47 8.74
N SER A 85 28.83 -8.62 7.82
CA SER A 85 29.53 -8.27 6.58
C SER A 85 29.72 -6.75 6.44
N PRO A 86 30.79 -6.16 7.01
CA PRO A 86 31.04 -4.73 6.91
C PRO A 86 31.10 -4.25 5.45
N GLY A 87 30.31 -3.22 5.12
CA GLY A 87 30.25 -2.63 3.77
C GLY A 87 29.28 -3.31 2.81
N GLU A 88 28.70 -4.46 3.17
CA GLU A 88 27.66 -5.11 2.39
C GLU A 88 26.28 -4.54 2.77
N THR A 89 25.44 -4.30 1.76
CA THR A 89 24.08 -3.79 1.96
C THR A 89 23.04 -4.60 1.21
N ARG A 90 21.92 -4.88 1.88
CA ARG A 90 20.75 -5.56 1.34
C ARG A 90 19.68 -4.56 0.89
N PRO A 91 18.73 -4.99 0.04
CA PRO A 91 17.62 -4.15 -0.39
C PRO A 91 16.77 -3.62 0.78
N PRO A 92 15.98 -2.54 0.58
CA PRO A 92 15.05 -1.96 1.57
C PRO A 92 13.82 -2.84 1.88
N TYR A 93 13.83 -4.09 1.43
CA TYR A 93 12.73 -5.03 1.55
C TYR A 93 13.25 -6.46 1.66
N ILE A 94 12.37 -7.36 2.10
CA ILE A 94 12.50 -8.79 1.83
C ILE A 94 11.55 -9.18 0.71
N THR A 95 11.94 -10.18 -0.07
CA THR A 95 11.01 -10.87 -0.98
C THR A 95 10.31 -11.97 -0.21
N THR A 96 8.99 -12.04 -0.37
CA THR A 96 8.16 -13.11 0.15
C THR A 96 7.36 -13.75 -0.99
N GLY A 97 7.02 -15.02 -0.80
CA GLY A 97 6.13 -15.74 -1.69
C GLY A 97 5.83 -17.13 -1.15
N THR A 98 4.94 -17.85 -1.83
CA THR A 98 4.54 -19.21 -1.43
C THR A 98 4.94 -20.19 -2.51
N PHE A 99 5.80 -21.16 -2.18
CA PHE A 99 6.18 -22.21 -3.12
C PHE A 99 5.07 -23.24 -3.32
N ILE A 100 5.00 -23.81 -4.52
CA ILE A 100 4.17 -24.96 -4.88
C ILE A 100 4.85 -26.20 -4.31
N ALA A 101 4.16 -26.93 -3.45
CA ALA A 101 4.67 -28.18 -2.89
C ALA A 101 4.93 -29.19 -4.02
N GLY A 102 6.13 -29.78 -4.03
CA GLY A 102 6.53 -30.75 -5.05
C GLY A 102 6.91 -30.15 -6.41
N PHE A 103 7.14 -28.83 -6.49
CA PHE A 103 7.71 -28.24 -7.70
C PHE A 103 9.10 -28.81 -7.98
N ASP A 104 9.27 -29.34 -9.18
CA ASP A 104 10.53 -29.90 -9.67
C ASP A 104 11.29 -28.85 -10.47
N THR A 105 12.29 -28.25 -9.83
CA THR A 105 13.16 -27.24 -10.44
C THR A 105 13.98 -27.82 -11.59
N GLU A 106 14.34 -29.10 -11.57
CA GLU A 106 15.20 -29.73 -12.57
C GLU A 106 14.46 -29.95 -13.91
N ASN A 107 13.16 -30.20 -13.85
CA ASN A 107 12.30 -30.42 -15.02
C ASN A 107 11.35 -29.24 -15.31
N ASN A 108 11.71 -28.04 -14.87
CA ASN A 108 10.89 -26.85 -15.07
C ASN A 108 10.72 -26.54 -16.58
N PRO A 109 9.49 -26.53 -17.12
CA PRO A 109 9.24 -26.24 -18.53
C PRO A 109 9.53 -24.78 -18.93
N ASN A 110 9.73 -23.89 -17.95
CA ASN A 110 10.07 -22.48 -18.19
C ASN A 110 11.25 -22.04 -17.30
N PRO A 111 12.49 -22.41 -17.64
CA PRO A 111 13.68 -22.17 -16.81
C PRO A 111 14.04 -20.68 -16.65
N ASP A 112 13.58 -19.82 -17.56
CA ASP A 112 13.83 -18.38 -17.51
C ASP A 112 12.89 -17.63 -16.56
N ASP A 113 11.79 -18.26 -16.13
CA ASP A 113 10.87 -17.69 -15.15
C ASP A 113 11.46 -17.78 -13.73
N ARG A 114 11.94 -16.64 -13.24
CA ARG A 114 12.54 -16.51 -11.90
C ARG A 114 11.58 -16.84 -10.77
N ASN A 115 10.27 -16.78 -11.02
CA ASN A 115 9.21 -17.08 -10.05
C ASN A 115 8.57 -18.44 -10.32
N ALA A 116 9.20 -19.30 -11.13
CA ALA A 116 8.72 -20.65 -11.36
C ALA A 116 8.63 -21.43 -10.03
N GLY A 117 7.55 -22.19 -9.88
CA GLY A 117 7.28 -22.90 -8.63
C GLY A 117 6.71 -22.04 -7.51
N MET A 118 6.38 -20.77 -7.75
CA MET A 118 5.67 -19.91 -6.79
C MET A 118 4.18 -19.76 -7.13
N LYS A 119 3.33 -19.63 -6.12
CA LYS A 119 1.89 -19.39 -6.25
C LYS A 119 1.60 -17.89 -6.36
N GLN A 120 0.60 -17.55 -7.17
CA GLN A 120 0.03 -16.20 -7.19
C GLN A 120 -0.53 -15.86 -5.80
N ILE A 121 -0.22 -14.67 -5.30
CA ILE A 121 -0.67 -14.20 -4.00
C ILE A 121 -1.83 -13.22 -4.20
N ASN A 122 -2.98 -13.55 -3.64
CA ASN A 122 -4.19 -12.72 -3.72
C ASN A 122 -4.23 -11.63 -2.63
N ASP A 123 -3.55 -11.86 -1.51
CA ASP A 123 -3.50 -10.94 -0.38
C ASP A 123 -2.05 -10.64 0.02
N PRO A 124 -1.41 -9.66 -0.63
CA PRO A 124 -0.02 -9.30 -0.34
C PRO A 124 0.14 -8.67 1.04
N ILE A 125 -0.89 -7.98 1.56
CA ILE A 125 -0.86 -7.40 2.91
C ILE A 125 -0.72 -8.53 3.92
N ASN A 126 -1.56 -9.55 3.82
CA ASN A 126 -1.51 -10.69 4.72
C ASN A 126 -0.22 -11.51 4.56
N GLN A 127 0.37 -11.54 3.36
CA GLN A 127 1.66 -12.19 3.17
C GLN A 127 2.79 -11.46 3.93
N CYS A 128 2.81 -10.13 3.89
CA CYS A 128 3.82 -9.33 4.58
C CYS A 128 3.56 -9.20 6.09
N SER A 129 2.30 -9.12 6.52
CA SER A 129 1.96 -9.06 7.95
C SER A 129 2.51 -10.27 8.71
N LYS A 130 2.56 -11.46 8.08
CA LYS A 130 3.21 -12.65 8.65
C LYS A 130 4.69 -12.45 8.91
N ALA A 131 5.42 -11.87 7.95
CA ALA A 131 6.85 -11.62 8.12
C ALA A 131 7.11 -10.64 9.27
N TRP A 132 6.24 -9.65 9.45
CA TRP A 132 6.25 -8.76 10.61
C TRP A 132 5.93 -9.50 11.90
N ASP A 133 4.82 -10.23 11.97
CA ASP A 133 4.32 -10.94 13.15
C ASP A 133 5.30 -12.00 13.67
N ILE A 134 6.09 -12.63 12.79
CA ILE A 134 7.14 -13.59 13.21
C ILE A 134 8.51 -12.93 13.49
N GLY A 135 8.60 -11.60 13.40
CA GLY A 135 9.82 -10.84 13.70
C GLY A 135 10.87 -10.85 12.60
N THR A 136 10.57 -11.38 11.40
CA THR A 136 11.54 -11.38 10.27
C THR A 136 11.84 -9.98 9.78
N MET A 137 10.91 -9.05 9.97
CA MET A 137 11.07 -7.65 9.58
C MET A 137 11.89 -6.82 10.57
N ASN A 138 12.25 -7.36 11.75
CA ASN A 138 13.00 -6.61 12.78
C ASN A 138 14.08 -7.45 13.48
N GLN A 139 14.87 -8.20 12.73
CA GLN A 139 15.87 -9.10 13.32
C GLN A 139 17.05 -8.37 13.99
N SER A 140 17.34 -7.14 13.56
CA SER A 140 18.47 -6.34 14.03
C SER A 140 18.06 -5.01 14.65
N GLY A 141 16.76 -4.82 14.90
CA GLY A 141 16.22 -3.54 15.34
C GLY A 141 16.09 -2.50 14.23
N GLU A 142 16.14 -2.90 12.95
CA GLU A 142 16.05 -1.96 11.83
C GLU A 142 14.75 -1.15 11.86
N THR A 143 13.68 -1.71 12.40
CA THR A 143 12.33 -1.13 12.38
C THR A 143 11.85 -0.72 13.78
N ASP A 144 12.77 -0.58 14.74
CA ASP A 144 12.45 -0.16 16.11
C ASP A 144 11.77 1.22 16.15
N ASP A 145 12.07 2.10 15.18
CA ASP A 145 11.44 3.42 15.04
C ASP A 145 9.95 3.35 14.67
N LEU A 146 9.48 2.21 14.14
CA LEU A 146 8.08 2.00 13.80
C LEU A 146 7.27 1.43 14.97
N ILE A 147 7.94 0.89 16.01
CA ILE A 147 7.30 0.28 17.17
C ILE A 147 6.85 1.40 18.12
N PRO A 148 5.55 1.53 18.42
CA PRO A 148 5.06 2.56 19.34
C PRO A 148 5.65 2.40 20.74
N ASP A 149 5.96 3.52 21.39
CA ASP A 149 6.37 3.54 22.79
C ASP A 149 5.34 2.81 23.66
N GLY A 150 5.82 1.86 24.47
CA GLY A 150 4.97 1.07 25.36
C GLY A 150 4.22 -0.08 24.67
N PHE A 151 4.50 -0.38 23.39
CA PHE A 151 4.04 -1.62 22.79
C PHE A 151 4.57 -2.82 23.58
N VAL A 152 3.67 -3.72 23.95
CA VAL A 152 4.00 -5.00 24.60
C VAL A 152 3.55 -6.11 23.67
N SER A 153 4.50 -6.93 23.23
CA SER A 153 4.17 -8.12 22.45
C SER A 153 3.18 -9.01 23.22
N PRO A 154 2.12 -9.52 22.58
CA PRO A 154 1.25 -10.51 23.17
C PRO A 154 2.07 -11.70 23.71
N PRO A 155 1.68 -12.28 24.85
CA PRO A 155 2.33 -13.49 25.35
C PRO A 155 2.22 -14.62 24.32
N GLN A 156 3.30 -15.38 24.14
CA GLN A 156 3.30 -16.54 23.24
C GLN A 156 2.20 -17.53 23.68
N GLY A 157 1.22 -17.76 22.81
CA GLY A 157 0.15 -18.73 23.07
C GLY A 157 0.63 -20.18 22.89
N PRO A 158 0.03 -21.16 23.59
CA PRO A 158 0.37 -22.58 23.43
C PRO A 158 0.11 -23.09 22.01
N ARG A 159 1.03 -23.92 21.50
CA ARG A 159 1.07 -24.45 20.12
C ARG A 159 0.04 -25.54 19.78
N GLY A 160 -0.83 -25.91 20.70
CA GLY A 160 -1.84 -26.96 20.50
C GLY A 160 -3.21 -26.46 20.94
N ASP A 161 -4.22 -26.75 20.14
CA ASP A 161 -5.66 -26.55 20.42
C ASP A 161 -6.29 -25.19 20.09
N ARG A 162 -5.87 -24.52 19.01
CA ARG A 162 -6.69 -23.46 18.40
C ARG A 162 -7.86 -24.06 17.60
N ILE A 163 -8.95 -24.37 18.29
CA ILE A 163 -10.27 -23.98 17.77
C ILE A 163 -10.17 -22.47 17.56
N VAL A 164 -10.37 -21.99 16.33
CA VAL A 164 -10.37 -20.55 16.00
C VAL A 164 -11.27 -19.84 17.01
N PRO A 165 -10.73 -19.08 17.99
CA PRO A 165 -11.57 -18.31 18.89
C PRO A 165 -12.18 -17.15 18.09
N GLU A 166 -13.30 -16.61 18.56
CA GLU A 166 -13.92 -15.38 18.03
C GLU A 166 -12.99 -14.14 18.07
N ASP A 167 -11.74 -14.30 18.53
CA ASP A 167 -10.67 -13.31 18.69
C ASP A 167 -9.46 -13.57 17.75
N ALA A 168 -9.69 -13.94 16.49
CA ALA A 168 -8.60 -14.00 15.52
C ALA A 168 -7.89 -12.62 15.46
N ASN A 169 -6.56 -12.59 15.60
CA ASN A 169 -5.81 -11.33 15.42
C ASN A 169 -6.17 -10.77 14.05
N MET A 170 -6.80 -9.60 14.03
CA MET A 170 -7.18 -8.94 12.81
C MET A 170 -6.02 -8.06 12.33
N ASP A 171 -5.85 -7.95 11.02
CA ASP A 171 -5.12 -6.84 10.44
C ASP A 171 -5.84 -5.53 10.80
N GLN A 172 -5.17 -4.42 10.51
CA GLN A 172 -5.73 -3.08 10.74
C GLN A 172 -7.05 -2.77 10.00
N ASN A 173 -7.46 -3.64 9.06
CA ASN A 173 -8.67 -3.51 8.26
C ASN A 173 -9.80 -4.42 8.78
N GLY A 174 -9.60 -5.11 9.91
CA GLY A 174 -10.56 -6.04 10.47
C GLY A 174 -10.59 -7.41 9.78
N ASN A 175 -9.62 -7.71 8.90
CA ASN A 175 -9.49 -9.03 8.30
C ASN A 175 -8.69 -9.93 9.24
N PRO A 176 -9.06 -11.21 9.42
CA PRO A 176 -8.21 -12.13 10.17
C PRO A 176 -6.81 -12.19 9.53
N LEU A 177 -5.77 -11.99 10.34
CA LEU A 177 -4.39 -12.30 9.94
C LEU A 177 -4.24 -13.78 9.53
N TYR A 178 -5.21 -14.64 9.90
CA TYR A 178 -5.19 -16.08 9.59
C TYR A 178 -6.58 -16.75 9.49
N PRO A 179 -6.81 -17.55 8.44
CA PRO A 179 -7.49 -18.84 8.56
C PRO A 179 -6.52 -19.98 8.20
N GLY A 180 -6.14 -20.82 9.18
CA GLY A 180 -5.40 -22.06 8.90
C GLY A 180 -4.84 -22.76 10.15
N PRO A 181 -4.80 -24.11 10.18
CA PRO A 181 -4.44 -24.90 11.37
C PRO A 181 -2.95 -24.89 11.75
N ASP A 182 -2.04 -24.45 10.87
CA ASP A 182 -0.58 -24.53 11.08
C ASP A 182 0.08 -23.18 11.46
N ASN A 183 -0.71 -22.18 11.85
CA ASN A 183 -0.25 -20.79 11.98
C ASN A 183 0.29 -20.43 13.38
N LEU A 184 1.58 -20.09 13.45
CA LEU A 184 2.28 -19.57 14.65
C LEU A 184 2.22 -18.04 14.64
N ALA A 185 1.37 -17.43 15.47
CA ALA A 185 1.47 -16.01 15.77
C ALA A 185 2.49 -15.80 16.90
N LEU A 186 3.53 -14.99 16.66
CA LEU A 186 4.57 -14.72 17.66
C LEU A 186 4.39 -13.36 18.35
N GLY A 187 3.51 -12.48 17.84
CA GLY A 187 3.11 -11.27 18.52
C GLY A 187 4.09 -10.11 18.36
N HIS A 188 4.90 -10.09 17.31
CA HIS A 188 5.68 -8.91 16.98
C HIS A 188 4.77 -7.79 16.46
N TYR A 189 5.22 -6.53 16.60
CA TYR A 189 4.46 -5.39 16.12
C TYR A 189 4.32 -5.45 14.59
N VAL A 190 3.09 -5.29 14.10
CA VAL A 190 2.78 -5.17 12.67
C VAL A 190 2.32 -3.72 12.41
N PRO A 191 3.07 -2.91 11.65
CA PRO A 191 2.67 -1.54 11.34
C PRO A 191 1.48 -1.52 10.38
N PHE A 192 0.93 -0.32 10.15
CA PHE A 192 -0.02 -0.16 9.05
C PHE A 192 0.62 -0.56 7.73
N LEU A 193 0.06 -1.52 6.98
CA LEU A 193 0.59 -1.95 5.69
C LEU A 193 -0.27 -1.51 4.52
N THR A 194 0.34 -0.98 3.46
CA THR A 194 -0.35 -0.53 2.24
C THR A 194 0.30 -1.15 0.99
N PRO A 195 -0.49 -1.75 0.08
CA PRO A 195 0.02 -2.33 -1.15
C PRO A 195 0.19 -1.26 -2.24
N CYS A 196 1.40 -1.17 -2.76
CA CYS A 196 1.83 -0.28 -3.84
C CYS A 196 2.45 -1.08 -4.99
N VAL A 197 2.82 -0.38 -6.06
CA VAL A 197 3.57 -0.93 -7.20
C VAL A 197 4.91 -0.24 -7.32
N VAL A 198 5.99 -1.00 -7.20
CA VAL A 198 7.38 -0.51 -7.38
C VAL A 198 8.04 -1.39 -8.44
N ASP A 199 8.60 -0.78 -9.48
CA ASP A 199 9.24 -1.48 -10.60
C ASP A 199 8.36 -2.60 -11.19
N ASN A 200 7.07 -2.32 -11.39
CA ASN A 200 6.07 -3.28 -11.88
C ASN A 200 5.91 -4.55 -11.03
N THR A 201 6.32 -4.50 -9.76
CA THR A 201 6.24 -5.59 -8.79
C THR A 201 5.34 -5.16 -7.62
N VAL A 202 4.65 -6.12 -7.00
CA VAL A 202 3.86 -5.84 -5.80
C VAL A 202 4.80 -5.48 -4.64
N ALA A 203 4.58 -4.30 -4.07
CA ALA A 203 5.29 -3.79 -2.91
C ALA A 203 4.30 -3.58 -1.76
N VAL A 204 4.63 -4.01 -0.55
CA VAL A 204 3.85 -3.70 0.65
C VAL A 204 4.70 -2.83 1.54
N ILE A 205 4.23 -1.61 1.78
CA ILE A 205 4.99 -0.55 2.42
C ILE A 205 4.33 -0.20 3.75
N PRO A 206 5.10 -0.09 4.84
CA PRO A 206 4.57 0.37 6.11
C PRO A 206 4.19 1.85 6.04
N GLY A 207 2.97 2.17 6.44
CA GLY A 207 2.40 3.51 6.43
C GLY A 207 0.88 3.48 6.21
N PRO A 208 0.23 4.65 6.38
CA PRO A 208 -1.19 4.80 6.14
C PRO A 208 -1.52 4.62 4.65
N ALA A 209 -2.82 4.55 4.32
CA ALA A 209 -3.29 4.30 2.96
C ALA A 209 -2.75 5.28 1.90
N GLU A 210 -2.35 6.49 2.30
CA GLU A 210 -1.79 7.49 1.38
C GLU A 210 -0.28 7.32 1.12
N VAL A 211 0.39 6.31 1.71
CA VAL A 211 1.85 6.15 1.61
C VAL A 211 2.33 6.02 0.16
N CYS A 212 1.64 5.24 -0.70
CA CYS A 212 2.02 5.13 -2.12
C CYS A 212 2.03 6.51 -2.80
N ALA A 213 1.01 7.32 -2.49
CA ALA A 213 0.84 8.63 -3.09
C ALA A 213 1.87 9.66 -2.58
N ARG A 214 2.22 9.59 -1.29
CA ARG A 214 3.32 10.40 -0.71
C ARG A 214 4.67 10.06 -1.34
N LEU A 215 4.86 8.79 -1.71
CA LEU A 215 6.05 8.31 -2.40
C LEU A 215 6.01 8.54 -3.92
N GLY A 216 4.90 9.05 -4.47
CA GLY A 216 4.75 9.28 -5.90
C GLY A 216 4.69 7.99 -6.73
N ILE A 217 4.33 6.86 -6.12
CA ILE A 217 4.19 5.56 -6.77
C ILE A 217 2.72 5.12 -6.83
N PRO A 218 2.34 4.25 -7.78
CA PRO A 218 0.98 3.75 -7.85
C PRO A 218 0.62 2.87 -6.66
N ALA A 219 -0.64 2.91 -6.24
CA ALA A 219 -1.21 1.85 -5.40
C ALA A 219 -1.56 0.62 -6.26
N LEU A 220 -1.55 -0.56 -5.64
CA LEU A 220 -1.90 -1.80 -6.32
C LEU A 220 -3.40 -1.83 -6.66
N GLU A 221 -3.72 -2.12 -7.91
CA GLU A 221 -5.10 -2.38 -8.32
C GLU A 221 -5.60 -3.72 -7.73
N LYS A 222 -6.78 -3.68 -7.10
CA LYS A 222 -7.36 -4.83 -6.39
C LYS A 222 -7.86 -5.90 -7.35
#